data_AF-R0F8Y5-F1
#
_entry.id   AF-R0F8Y5-F1
#
_cell.length_a   1.000
_cell.length_b   1.000
_cell.length_c   1.000
_cell.angle_alpha   90.00
_cell.angle_beta   90.00
_cell.angle_gamma   90.00
#
_symmetry.space_group_name_H-M   'P 1'
#
loop_
_entity.id
_entity.type
_entity.pdbx_description
1 polymer ?
#
loop_
_entity_poly.entity_id
_entity_poly.type
_entity_poly.pdbx_seq_one_letter_code
_entity_poly.pdbx_strand_id
1 'polypeptide(L)'
;MPGGVSIDLDYSDLLYPERHSEDASDSFRDFVDKTLSGCNNNSLEKVSLKYQDDDVLHCIGLTKRWISKALEQSLSDLDLCLTMPLMPKRRLRLLPDNLFISKTLVKLTLGTEICLGNSPFQNKHWLNNNNALEKVSLKYQDDDSLATLHFEGNKKEYWKLLCNMIEKAPKLETLVLTGLCGISDCGDNINGGNVMKVVEIQGFKGRLEEFNQVKCFLREMENLEEMKVNMISDETDNKLQLTNDLLALPKRSSKCKIHVL
;
A
#
# COMPACT_ATOMS: atom_id res chain seq x y z
N MET A 1 3.11 -23.55 20.73
CA MET A 1 4.31 -22.80 20.30
C MET A 1 4.34 -21.51 21.11
N PRO A 2 5.47 -21.10 21.70
CA PRO A 2 5.49 -19.85 22.46
C PRO A 2 5.22 -18.71 21.46
N GLY A 3 4.12 -17.99 21.66
CA GLY A 3 3.67 -16.94 20.75
C GLY A 3 4.70 -15.84 20.65
N GLY A 4 4.96 -15.36 19.43
CA GLY A 4 5.78 -14.18 19.25
C GLY A 4 5.15 -12.97 19.95
N VAL A 5 6.01 -12.11 20.45
CA VAL A 5 5.69 -10.82 21.02
C VAL A 5 5.19 -9.91 19.89
N SER A 6 3.99 -9.39 20.06
CA SER A 6 3.42 -8.33 19.24
C SER A 6 3.45 -7.04 20.04
N ILE A 7 3.99 -5.97 19.46
CA ILE A 7 3.96 -4.63 20.03
C ILE A 7 3.03 -3.77 19.20
N ASP A 8 2.17 -2.99 19.86
CA ASP A 8 1.32 -1.98 19.24
C ASP A 8 1.66 -0.63 19.88
N LEU A 9 2.06 0.33 19.05
CA LEU A 9 2.48 1.67 19.45
C LEU A 9 1.58 2.68 18.77
N ASP A 10 0.69 3.33 19.53
CA ASP A 10 -0.22 4.33 19.00
C ASP A 10 0.13 5.71 19.58
N TYR A 11 0.60 6.63 18.73
CA TYR A 11 0.86 8.00 19.15
C TYR A 11 -0.40 8.70 19.67
N SER A 12 -1.60 8.28 19.21
CA SER A 12 -2.86 8.82 19.69
C SER A 12 -3.12 8.52 21.18
N ASP A 13 -2.52 7.46 21.73
CA ASP A 13 -2.60 7.15 23.17
C ASP A 13 -1.88 8.19 24.04
N LEU A 14 -0.95 8.95 23.45
CA LEU A 14 -0.25 10.04 24.14
C LEU A 14 -0.99 11.38 24.03
N LEU A 15 -2.06 11.45 23.25
CA LEU A 15 -2.82 12.68 23.01
C LEU A 15 -3.75 13.01 24.18
N TYR A 16 -3.17 13.60 25.22
CA TYR A 16 -3.96 14.45 26.11
C TYR A 16 -4.14 15.83 25.44
N PRO A 17 -5.38 16.37 25.32
CA PRO A 17 -5.69 17.60 24.57
C PRO A 17 -4.90 18.86 24.97
N GLU A 18 -4.19 18.83 26.10
CA GLU A 18 -3.56 20.00 26.71
C GLU A 18 -2.02 20.02 26.61
N ARG A 19 -1.37 18.99 26.03
CA ARG A 19 0.10 18.89 26.01
C ARG A 19 0.68 18.34 24.70
N HIS A 20 0.38 19.00 23.59
CA HIS A 20 1.22 18.88 22.40
C HIS A 20 2.52 19.67 22.62
N SER A 21 3.55 19.04 23.19
CA SER A 21 4.91 19.59 23.17
C SER A 21 5.79 18.79 22.21
N GLU A 22 6.73 19.47 21.54
CA GLU A 22 7.76 18.82 20.73
C GLU A 22 8.48 17.72 21.53
N ASP A 23 8.67 17.93 22.84
CA ASP A 23 9.27 16.97 23.77
C ASP A 23 8.55 15.61 23.82
N ALA A 24 7.21 15.60 23.71
CA ALA A 24 6.43 14.36 23.74
C ALA A 24 6.59 13.55 22.43
N SER A 25 6.66 14.27 21.31
CA SER A 25 6.93 13.68 19.99
C SER A 25 8.34 13.08 19.94
N ASP A 26 9.34 13.81 20.41
CA ASP A 26 10.73 13.34 20.48
C ASP A 26 10.88 12.15 21.43
N SER A 27 10.24 12.20 22.60
CA SER A 27 10.24 11.08 23.55
C SER A 27 9.62 9.82 22.96
N PHE A 28 8.51 9.95 22.23
CA PHE A 28 7.89 8.81 21.54
C PHE A 28 8.79 8.26 20.44
N ARG A 29 9.40 9.13 19.61
CA ARG A 29 10.35 8.71 18.57
C ARG A 29 11.53 7.95 19.14
N ASP A 30 12.13 8.46 20.22
CA ASP A 30 13.22 7.81 20.93
C ASP A 30 12.80 6.46 21.52
N PHE A 31 11.56 6.37 22.03
CA PHE A 31 11.00 5.12 22.53
C PHE A 31 10.81 4.09 21.41
N VAL A 32 10.24 4.48 20.27
CA VAL A 32 10.10 3.63 19.08
C VAL A 32 11.48 3.18 18.60
N ASP A 33 12.45 4.10 18.52
CA ASP A 33 13.81 3.79 18.11
C ASP A 33 14.51 2.80 19.03
N LYS A 34 14.35 2.95 20.34
CA LYS A 34 14.88 2.02 21.35
C LYS A 34 14.18 0.68 21.29
N THR A 35 12.86 0.67 21.08
CA THR A 35 12.08 -0.56 20.91
C THR A 35 12.56 -1.34 19.69
N LEU A 36 12.69 -0.69 18.54
CA LEU A 36 13.16 -1.31 17.31
C LEU A 36 14.66 -1.65 17.31
N SER A 37 15.49 -1.00 18.14
CA SER A 37 16.94 -1.31 18.24
C SER A 37 17.31 -2.25 19.39
N GLY A 38 16.46 -2.36 20.41
CA GLY A 38 16.72 -3.13 21.63
C GLY A 38 16.28 -4.61 21.55
N CYS A 39 15.71 -5.04 20.43
CA CYS A 39 15.21 -6.39 20.24
C CYS A 39 16.32 -7.41 19.96
N ASN A 40 17.23 -7.60 20.90
CA ASN A 40 18.26 -8.62 20.80
C ASN A 40 17.64 -10.02 20.96
N ASN A 41 17.29 -10.62 19.82
CA ASN A 41 17.02 -12.05 19.58
C ASN A 41 15.63 -12.60 20.02
N ASN A 42 14.84 -12.93 18.99
CA ASN A 42 13.99 -14.13 18.87
C ASN A 42 12.58 -14.13 19.48
N SER A 43 11.98 -12.98 19.79
CA SER A 43 10.56 -12.98 20.17
C SER A 43 9.70 -11.93 19.52
N LEU A 44 10.24 -10.85 18.95
CA LEU A 44 9.38 -9.84 18.33
C LEU A 44 8.95 -10.33 16.94
N GLU A 45 7.66 -10.65 16.79
CA GLU A 45 7.08 -11.17 15.55
C GLU A 45 6.38 -10.05 14.79
N LYS A 46 5.66 -9.20 15.52
CA LYS A 46 4.84 -8.14 14.96
C LYS A 46 5.10 -6.80 15.64
N VAL A 47 5.20 -5.75 14.82
CA VAL A 47 5.14 -4.36 15.29
C VAL A 47 4.03 -3.64 14.54
N SER A 48 3.11 -3.06 15.29
CA SER A 48 2.19 -2.05 14.77
C SER A 48 2.57 -0.68 15.31
N LEU A 49 2.62 0.32 14.44
CA LEU A 49 2.99 1.68 14.77
C LEU A 49 2.06 2.65 14.06
N LYS A 50 1.34 3.45 14.84
CA LYS A 50 0.59 4.61 14.36
C LYS A 50 1.28 5.87 14.83
N TYR A 51 1.62 6.73 13.88
CA TYR A 51 2.34 7.96 14.19
C TYR A 51 1.84 9.11 13.33
N GLN A 52 1.72 10.28 13.96
CA GLN A 52 1.33 11.52 13.32
C GLN A 52 2.44 12.55 13.45
N ASP A 53 2.81 13.17 12.34
CA ASP A 53 3.77 14.26 12.29
C ASP A 53 3.25 15.35 11.35
N ASP A 54 3.38 16.61 11.78
CA ASP A 54 3.02 17.76 10.96
C ASP A 54 4.13 18.09 9.93
N ASP A 55 5.37 17.62 10.14
CA ASP A 55 6.46 17.74 9.18
C ASP A 55 6.57 16.50 8.28
N VAL A 56 6.18 16.68 7.01
CA VAL A 56 6.22 15.65 5.96
C VAL A 56 7.64 15.14 5.67
N LEU A 57 8.64 16.04 5.60
CA LEU A 57 10.01 15.63 5.29
C LEU A 57 10.59 14.81 6.43
N HIS A 58 10.27 15.22 7.66
CA HIS A 58 10.65 14.49 8.85
C HIS A 58 9.99 13.11 8.90
N CYS A 59 8.68 13.04 8.66
CA CYS A 59 7.92 11.79 8.64
C CYS A 59 8.49 10.77 7.64
N ILE A 60 8.86 11.19 6.43
CA ILE A 60 9.48 10.31 5.41
C ILE A 60 10.82 9.73 5.91
N GLY A 61 11.65 10.56 6.54
CA GLY A 61 12.93 10.13 7.11
C GLY A 61 12.74 9.09 8.21
N LEU A 62 11.81 9.36 9.14
CA LEU A 62 11.45 8.45 10.21
C LEU A 62 10.90 7.13 9.68
N THR A 63 10.00 7.18 8.69
CA THR A 63 9.41 5.99 8.04
C THR A 63 10.49 5.04 7.57
N LYS A 64 11.45 5.55 6.78
CA LYS A 64 12.55 4.73 6.25
C LYS A 64 13.42 4.16 7.34
N ARG A 65 13.70 4.96 8.36
CA ARG A 65 14.54 4.55 9.49
C ARG A 65 13.89 3.41 10.26
N TRP A 66 12.60 3.54 10.60
CA TRP A 66 11.85 2.52 11.32
C TRP A 66 11.67 1.24 10.51
N ILE A 67 11.36 1.34 9.22
CA ILE A 67 11.31 0.18 8.33
C ILE A 67 12.68 -0.52 8.29
N SER A 68 13.78 0.21 8.08
CA SER A 68 15.12 -0.40 8.04
C SER A 68 15.49 -1.10 9.36
N LYS A 69 15.23 -0.46 10.51
CA LYS A 69 15.48 -1.09 11.82
C LYS A 69 14.62 -2.34 12.02
N ALA A 70 13.34 -2.27 11.68
CA ALA A 70 12.42 -3.40 11.73
C ALA A 70 12.93 -4.60 10.91
N LEU A 71 13.45 -4.31 9.70
CA LEU A 71 14.04 -5.32 8.83
C LEU A 71 15.34 -5.92 9.40
N GLU A 72 16.19 -5.10 10.04
CA GLU A 72 17.41 -5.57 10.71
C GLU A 72 17.11 -6.52 11.88
N GLN A 73 15.97 -6.37 12.55
CA GLN A 73 15.55 -7.22 13.67
C GLN A 73 14.82 -8.51 13.25
N SER A 74 14.80 -8.85 11.95
CA SER A 74 14.14 -10.06 11.44
C SER A 74 12.62 -10.14 11.71
N LEU A 75 11.93 -8.99 11.79
CA LEU A 75 10.47 -8.97 11.97
C LEU A 75 9.75 -9.62 10.79
N SER A 76 8.64 -10.31 11.11
CA SER A 76 7.78 -10.97 10.12
C SER A 76 6.53 -10.15 9.78
N ASP A 77 5.96 -9.35 10.69
CA ASP A 77 4.82 -8.47 10.42
C ASP A 77 5.12 -7.04 10.88
N LEU A 78 5.15 -6.09 9.93
CA LEU A 78 5.27 -4.67 10.20
C LEU A 78 4.01 -3.96 9.71
N ASP A 79 3.26 -3.36 10.62
CA ASP A 79 2.08 -2.56 10.33
C ASP A 79 2.33 -1.11 10.70
N LEU A 80 2.56 -0.26 9.70
CA LEU A 80 2.96 1.11 9.88
C LEU A 80 1.91 2.04 9.29
N CYS A 81 1.19 2.75 10.15
CA CYS A 81 0.20 3.73 9.77
C CYS A 81 0.73 5.14 10.06
N LEU A 82 0.87 5.94 9.00
CA LEU A 82 1.38 7.31 9.13
C LEU A 82 0.33 8.31 8.68
N THR A 83 0.09 9.29 9.56
CA THR A 83 -0.78 10.42 9.28
C THR A 83 0.10 11.64 9.01
N MET A 84 0.00 12.21 7.80
CA MET A 84 0.78 13.38 7.40
C MET A 84 -0.06 14.36 6.56
N PRO A 85 0.18 15.68 6.68
CA PRO A 85 -0.55 16.67 5.89
C PRO A 85 -0.20 16.59 4.39
N LEU A 86 -1.21 16.83 3.53
CA LEU A 86 -1.04 16.73 2.08
C LEU A 86 0.01 17.71 1.54
N MET A 87 0.92 17.22 0.69
CA MET A 87 1.61 18.05 -0.28
C MET A 87 1.21 17.69 -1.72
N PRO A 88 0.72 18.65 -2.53
CA PRO A 88 0.63 18.44 -3.96
C PRO A 88 2.06 18.41 -4.54
N LYS A 89 2.36 17.39 -5.36
CA LYS A 89 3.46 17.33 -6.36
C LYS A 89 4.80 16.66 -6.00
N ARG A 90 4.96 15.89 -4.91
CA ARG A 90 6.24 15.19 -4.67
C ARG A 90 6.18 13.68 -4.91
N ARG A 91 7.18 13.16 -5.64
CA ARG A 91 7.43 11.72 -5.83
C ARG A 91 7.89 11.14 -4.48
N LEU A 92 6.96 10.66 -3.67
CA LEU A 92 7.28 10.11 -2.35
C LEU A 92 7.93 8.73 -2.52
N ARG A 93 9.25 8.67 -2.39
CA ARG A 93 9.96 7.40 -2.16
C ARG A 93 9.85 7.05 -0.68
N LEU A 94 8.68 6.55 -0.26
CA LEU A 94 8.42 6.18 1.14
C LEU A 94 9.19 4.93 1.55
N LEU A 95 9.35 3.99 0.62
CA LEU A 95 9.88 2.66 0.92
C LEU A 95 11.38 2.58 0.66
N PRO A 96 12.17 2.10 1.64
CA PRO A 96 13.58 1.81 1.43
C PRO A 96 13.76 0.54 0.59
N ASP A 97 14.85 0.44 -0.17
CA ASP A 97 15.05 -0.64 -1.15
C ASP A 97 15.29 -2.01 -0.50
N ASN A 98 15.85 -2.02 0.71
CA ASN A 98 16.07 -3.23 1.51
C ASN A 98 14.77 -3.96 1.89
N LEU A 99 13.62 -3.26 1.87
CA LEU A 99 12.30 -3.84 2.09
C LEU A 99 12.02 -4.98 1.11
N PHE A 100 12.32 -4.78 -0.16
CA PHE A 100 11.98 -5.71 -1.24
C PHE A 100 12.94 -6.91 -1.35
N ILE A 101 14.04 -6.87 -0.59
CA ILE A 101 15.07 -7.91 -0.54
C ILE A 101 15.01 -8.63 0.83
N SER A 102 14.12 -8.21 1.72
CA SER A 102 13.94 -8.84 3.03
C SER A 102 13.58 -10.32 2.88
N LYS A 103 14.25 -11.17 3.66
CA LYS A 103 13.96 -12.60 3.73
C LYS A 103 13.05 -12.98 4.89
N THR A 104 12.84 -12.05 5.83
CA THR A 104 12.13 -12.31 7.10
C THR A 104 10.76 -11.69 7.11
N LEU A 105 10.56 -10.60 6.36
CA LEU A 105 9.28 -9.89 6.34
C LEU A 105 8.25 -10.68 5.55
N VAL A 106 7.27 -11.23 6.27
CA VAL A 106 6.13 -11.97 5.72
C VAL A 106 5.00 -11.01 5.37
N LYS A 107 4.82 -9.94 6.14
CA LYS A 107 3.75 -8.97 5.94
C LYS A 107 4.22 -7.55 6.23
N LEU A 108 4.07 -6.67 5.26
CA LEU A 108 4.11 -5.23 5.45
C LEU A 108 2.71 -4.69 5.29
N THR A 109 2.24 -3.87 6.21
CA THR A 109 1.05 -3.03 6.03
C THR A 109 1.50 -1.58 6.15
N LEU A 110 1.11 -0.76 5.17
CA LEU A 110 1.33 0.67 5.14
C LEU A 110 -0.05 1.32 5.06
N GLY A 111 -0.49 1.90 6.17
CA GLY A 111 -1.62 2.81 6.18
C GLY A 111 -1.11 4.22 5.91
N THR A 112 -1.77 4.96 5.03
CA THR A 112 -1.58 6.41 4.98
C THR A 112 -2.93 7.08 5.12
N GLU A 113 -3.20 7.58 6.33
CA GLU A 113 -4.27 8.55 6.51
C GLU A 113 -3.78 9.87 5.92
N ILE A 114 -4.08 10.06 4.63
CA ILE A 114 -3.79 11.30 3.93
C ILE A 114 -4.94 12.25 4.23
N CYS A 115 -4.71 13.16 5.16
CA CYS A 115 -5.59 14.29 5.41
C CYS A 115 -5.59 15.22 4.19
N LEU A 116 -6.66 15.19 3.41
CA LEU A 116 -6.93 16.18 2.35
C LEU A 116 -7.55 17.44 2.98
N GLY A 117 -6.72 18.41 3.36
CA GLY A 117 -7.18 19.70 3.86
C GLY A 117 -6.17 20.33 4.80
N ASN A 118 -6.21 21.66 4.90
CA ASN A 118 -5.28 22.46 5.71
C ASN A 118 -5.05 21.89 7.12
N SER A 119 -3.86 22.18 7.66
CA SER A 119 -3.39 21.95 9.04
C SER A 119 -4.50 21.62 10.06
N PRO A 120 -4.34 20.55 10.87
CA PRO A 120 -5.31 20.12 11.89
C PRO A 120 -5.65 21.21 12.93
N PHE A 121 -4.93 22.34 12.93
CA PHE A 121 -5.21 23.49 13.78
C PHE A 121 -6.34 24.40 13.28
N GLN A 122 -6.92 24.15 12.10
CA GLN A 122 -8.08 24.92 11.61
C GLN A 122 -9.30 24.01 11.36
N ASN A 123 -10.21 24.02 12.35
CA ASN A 123 -11.57 23.45 12.37
C ASN A 123 -11.75 21.96 12.74
N LYS A 124 -12.35 21.74 13.92
CA LYS A 124 -12.80 20.46 14.51
C LYS A 124 -13.93 19.74 13.75
N HIS A 125 -14.38 20.24 12.60
CA HIS A 125 -15.55 19.73 11.87
C HIS A 125 -15.23 18.80 10.69
N TRP A 126 -13.95 18.50 10.44
CA TRP A 126 -13.47 17.88 9.17
C TRP A 126 -13.27 16.36 9.17
N LEU A 127 -13.52 15.66 10.27
CA LEU A 127 -13.38 14.19 10.38
C LEU A 127 -14.30 13.38 9.44
N ASN A 128 -15.11 14.01 8.58
CA ASN A 128 -16.15 13.35 7.78
C ASN A 128 -15.85 13.19 6.28
N ASN A 129 -14.65 13.55 5.80
CA ASN A 129 -14.27 13.35 4.39
C ASN A 129 -13.21 12.25 4.27
N ASN A 130 -13.67 10.99 4.27
CA ASN A 130 -12.88 9.76 4.13
C ASN A 130 -12.23 9.64 2.73
N ASN A 131 -11.06 10.26 2.56
CA ASN A 131 -10.27 10.17 1.33
C ASN A 131 -8.82 9.79 1.65
N ALA A 132 -8.60 8.69 2.36
CA ALA A 132 -7.27 8.12 2.64
C ALA A 132 -6.89 7.04 1.62
N LEU A 133 -5.59 6.71 1.50
CA LEU A 133 -5.20 5.39 1.02
C LEU A 133 -5.35 4.47 2.22
N GLU A 134 -6.41 3.68 2.20
CA GLU A 134 -6.85 2.97 3.40
C GLU A 134 -5.83 1.90 3.79
N LYS A 135 -5.18 1.26 2.81
CA LYS A 135 -4.22 0.19 3.09
C LYS A 135 -3.36 -0.21 1.89
N VAL A 136 -2.06 -0.36 2.10
CA VAL A 136 -1.19 -1.14 1.20
C VAL A 136 -0.59 -2.28 2.00
N SER A 137 -0.84 -3.52 1.60
CA SER A 137 -0.27 -4.70 2.27
C SER A 137 0.59 -5.53 1.31
N LEU A 138 1.88 -5.68 1.58
CA LEU A 138 2.71 -6.69 0.93
C LEU A 138 2.70 -7.95 1.79
N LYS A 139 2.37 -9.11 1.22
CA LYS A 139 2.45 -10.41 1.86
C LYS A 139 3.39 -11.31 1.09
N TYR A 140 4.36 -11.90 1.73
CA TYR A 140 5.25 -12.92 1.19
C TYR A 140 4.76 -14.28 1.68
N GLN A 141 4.57 -15.24 0.77
CA GLN A 141 4.26 -16.61 1.14
C GLN A 141 5.57 -17.36 1.41
N ASP A 142 5.68 -18.05 2.54
CA ASP A 142 6.87 -18.84 2.90
C ASP A 142 7.16 -19.93 1.84
N ASP A 143 8.46 -20.23 1.70
CA ASP A 143 9.09 -21.03 0.65
C ASP A 143 9.01 -20.42 -0.77
N ASP A 144 9.88 -19.44 -0.96
CA ASP A 144 10.66 -19.19 -2.18
C ASP A 144 9.98 -18.82 -3.51
N SER A 145 8.75 -18.30 -3.57
CA SER A 145 8.33 -17.71 -4.87
C SER A 145 7.20 -16.68 -4.95
N LEU A 146 6.26 -16.56 -4.01
CA LEU A 146 5.05 -15.78 -4.28
C LEU A 146 4.86 -14.63 -3.30
N ALA A 147 5.14 -13.40 -3.74
CA ALA A 147 4.67 -12.21 -3.05
C ALA A 147 3.32 -11.74 -3.64
N THR A 148 2.40 -11.39 -2.75
CA THR A 148 1.10 -10.78 -3.04
C THR A 148 1.11 -9.34 -2.54
N LEU A 149 0.80 -8.39 -3.42
CA LEU A 149 0.60 -6.99 -3.10
C LEU A 149 -0.90 -6.75 -3.07
N HIS A 150 -1.46 -6.48 -1.90
CA HIS A 150 -2.79 -5.92 -1.76
C HIS A 150 -2.66 -4.39 -1.70
N PHE A 151 -3.40 -3.70 -2.56
CA PHE A 151 -3.33 -2.25 -2.71
C PHE A 151 -4.74 -1.68 -2.72
N GLU A 152 -5.05 -0.85 -1.73
CA GLU A 152 -6.33 -0.19 -1.61
C GLU A 152 -6.15 1.31 -1.81
N GLY A 153 -6.71 1.83 -2.91
CA GLY A 153 -6.55 3.23 -3.27
C GLY A 153 -7.28 3.58 -4.55
N ASN A 154 -7.97 4.71 -4.54
CA ASN A 154 -8.82 5.16 -5.65
C ASN A 154 -8.39 6.51 -6.25
N LYS A 155 -7.17 6.97 -5.93
CA LYS A 155 -6.64 8.25 -6.42
C LYS A 155 -5.48 8.07 -7.39
N LYS A 156 -5.39 8.95 -8.37
CA LYS A 156 -4.36 8.95 -9.42
C LYS A 156 -2.94 9.07 -8.87
N GLU A 157 -2.75 9.77 -7.75
CA GLU A 157 -1.44 9.96 -7.11
C GLU A 157 -0.83 8.64 -6.64
N TYR A 158 -1.67 7.65 -6.33
CA TYR A 158 -1.26 6.33 -5.86
C TYR A 158 -0.77 5.41 -6.98
N TRP A 159 -1.08 5.74 -8.25
CA TRP A 159 -0.61 4.97 -9.41
C TRP A 159 0.91 4.87 -9.45
N LYS A 160 1.61 5.98 -9.21
CA LYS A 160 3.09 6.00 -9.23
C LYS A 160 3.69 5.21 -8.07
N LEU A 161 3.03 5.21 -6.91
CA LEU A 161 3.45 4.38 -5.78
C LEU A 161 3.31 2.91 -6.14
N LEU A 162 2.16 2.51 -6.68
CA LEU A 162 1.91 1.15 -7.16
C LEU A 162 2.96 0.71 -8.19
N CYS A 163 3.23 1.51 -9.23
CA CYS A 163 4.25 1.19 -10.24
C CYS A 163 5.64 1.01 -9.61
N ASN A 164 6.05 1.91 -8.71
CA ASN A 164 7.34 1.80 -8.02
C ASN A 164 7.43 0.55 -7.11
N MET A 165 6.32 0.12 -6.51
CA MET A 165 6.28 -1.12 -5.71
C MET A 165 6.42 -2.35 -6.59
N ILE A 166 5.74 -2.39 -7.74
CA ILE A 166 5.85 -3.47 -8.73
C ILE A 166 7.28 -3.53 -9.27
N GLU A 167 7.86 -2.38 -9.64
CA GLU A 167 9.21 -2.29 -10.19
C GLU A 167 10.27 -2.82 -9.21
N LYS A 168 10.12 -2.52 -7.92
CA LYS A 168 11.11 -2.88 -6.90
C LYS A 168 10.90 -4.24 -6.26
N ALA A 169 9.78 -4.92 -6.50
CA ALA A 169 9.45 -6.20 -5.90
C ALA A 169 9.66 -7.36 -6.91
N PRO A 170 10.89 -7.90 -7.04
CA PRO A 170 11.21 -8.88 -8.09
C PRO A 170 10.51 -10.24 -7.93
N LYS A 171 9.97 -10.55 -6.75
CA LYS A 171 9.22 -11.78 -6.44
C LYS A 171 7.69 -11.58 -6.43
N LEU A 172 7.22 -10.41 -6.85
CA LEU A 172 5.80 -10.10 -6.84
C LEU A 172 5.12 -10.77 -8.02
N GLU A 173 4.25 -11.73 -7.74
CA GLU A 173 3.52 -12.47 -8.78
C GLU A 173 2.02 -12.16 -8.75
N THR A 174 1.49 -11.75 -7.60
CA THR A 174 0.06 -11.45 -7.43
C THR A 174 -0.15 -10.00 -6.99
N LEU A 175 -1.04 -9.30 -7.68
CA LEU A 175 -1.55 -7.98 -7.30
C LEU A 175 -3.05 -8.07 -7.03
N VAL A 176 -3.49 -7.60 -5.88
CA VAL A 176 -4.91 -7.47 -5.53
C VAL A 176 -5.20 -5.99 -5.32
N LEU A 177 -6.10 -5.43 -6.11
CA LEU A 177 -6.49 -4.02 -6.06
C LEU A 177 -7.88 -3.92 -5.46
N THR A 178 -8.05 -3.12 -4.41
CA THR A 178 -9.36 -2.76 -3.88
C THR A 178 -9.63 -1.31 -4.24
N GLY A 179 -10.52 -1.12 -5.20
CA GLY A 179 -10.64 0.14 -5.92
C GLY A 179 -9.50 0.34 -6.94
N LEU A 180 -9.79 1.10 -7.99
CA LEU A 180 -8.83 1.47 -9.02
C LEU A 180 -8.57 2.97 -8.92
N CYS A 181 -7.29 3.35 -9.03
CA CYS A 181 -6.81 4.73 -9.01
C CYS A 181 -7.40 5.59 -10.14
N GLY A 182 -7.91 4.95 -11.20
CA GLY A 182 -8.54 5.59 -12.34
C GLY A 182 -7.55 6.46 -13.09
N ILE A 183 -6.85 5.92 -14.09
CA ILE A 183 -5.89 6.70 -14.88
C ILE A 183 -6.57 7.28 -16.12
N SER A 184 -6.35 8.57 -16.39
CA SER A 184 -6.84 9.22 -17.62
C SER A 184 -6.04 8.81 -18.85
N ASP A 185 -4.75 8.52 -18.67
CA ASP A 185 -3.87 8.01 -19.72
C ASP A 185 -2.77 7.12 -19.11
N CYS A 186 -2.41 6.08 -19.84
CA CYS A 186 -1.41 5.06 -19.53
C CYS A 186 0.01 5.50 -19.93
N GLY A 187 0.34 6.79 -19.67
CA GLY A 187 1.63 7.38 -20.03
C GLY A 187 2.78 7.00 -19.08
N ASP A 188 2.46 6.55 -17.87
CA ASP A 188 3.45 5.99 -16.94
C ASP A 188 3.51 4.46 -17.16
N ASN A 189 4.62 3.96 -17.74
CA ASN A 189 4.85 2.52 -17.92
C ASN A 189 4.95 1.79 -16.57
N ILE A 190 4.47 0.55 -16.53
CA ILE A 190 4.65 -0.34 -15.38
C ILE A 190 5.94 -1.12 -15.58
N ASN A 191 7.07 -0.51 -15.22
CA ASN A 191 8.35 -1.22 -15.18
C ASN A 191 8.27 -2.38 -14.18
N GLY A 192 8.81 -3.54 -14.54
CA GLY A 192 8.76 -4.73 -13.69
C GLY A 192 7.43 -5.50 -13.73
N GLY A 193 6.42 -5.04 -14.47
CA GLY A 193 5.15 -5.77 -14.64
C GLY A 193 5.31 -7.18 -15.25
N ASN A 194 6.48 -7.48 -15.83
CA ASN A 194 6.79 -8.78 -16.41
C ASN A 194 6.91 -9.91 -15.38
N VAL A 195 7.05 -9.64 -14.07
CA VAL A 195 7.03 -10.74 -13.07
C VAL A 195 5.60 -11.15 -12.66
N MET A 196 4.61 -10.33 -12.99
CA MET A 196 3.24 -10.49 -12.52
C MET A 196 2.52 -11.60 -13.28
N LYS A 197 1.93 -12.55 -12.55
CA LYS A 197 1.13 -13.66 -13.09
C LYS A 197 -0.36 -13.47 -12.83
N VAL A 198 -0.73 -12.85 -11.71
CA VAL A 198 -2.13 -12.68 -11.32
C VAL A 198 -2.42 -11.22 -10.96
N VAL A 199 -3.49 -10.66 -11.54
CA VAL A 199 -4.06 -9.38 -11.12
C VAL A 199 -5.51 -9.60 -10.74
N GLU A 200 -5.88 -9.26 -9.51
CA GLU A 200 -7.24 -9.26 -9.02
C GLU A 200 -7.69 -7.81 -8.79
N ILE A 201 -8.85 -7.45 -9.31
CA ILE A 201 -9.46 -6.13 -9.19
C ILE A 201 -10.78 -6.29 -8.48
N GLN A 202 -10.91 -5.63 -7.35
CA GLN A 202 -12.10 -5.62 -6.53
C GLN A 202 -12.79 -4.27 -6.62
N GLY A 203 -14.11 -4.29 -6.78
CA GLY A 203 -14.92 -3.08 -6.79
C GLY A 203 -14.94 -2.35 -8.13
N PHE A 204 -14.82 -3.09 -9.24
CA PHE A 204 -14.88 -2.52 -10.58
C PHE A 204 -16.29 -2.00 -10.89
N LYS A 205 -16.39 -0.73 -11.30
CA LYS A 205 -17.65 -0.05 -11.62
C LYS A 205 -17.81 0.24 -13.11
N GLY A 206 -16.83 -0.09 -13.94
CA GLY A 206 -16.89 0.11 -15.38
C GLY A 206 -16.64 1.56 -15.83
N ARG A 207 -16.04 2.39 -14.97
CA ARG A 207 -15.69 3.77 -15.35
C ARG A 207 -14.58 3.78 -16.40
N LEU A 208 -14.56 4.81 -17.26
CA LEU A 208 -13.58 4.92 -18.35
C LEU A 208 -12.14 4.84 -17.82
N GLU A 209 -11.86 5.50 -16.71
CA GLU A 209 -10.53 5.51 -16.09
C GLU A 209 -10.13 4.15 -15.50
N GLU A 210 -11.11 3.39 -15.02
CA GLU A 210 -10.92 2.02 -14.52
C GLU A 210 -10.59 1.09 -15.70
N PHE A 211 -11.31 1.21 -16.82
CA PHE A 211 -10.99 0.50 -18.06
C PHE A 211 -9.60 0.82 -18.60
N ASN A 212 -9.20 2.09 -18.57
CA ASN A 212 -7.86 2.48 -19.01
C ASN A 212 -6.76 1.87 -18.16
N GLN A 213 -7.01 1.72 -16.84
CA GLN A 213 -6.09 1.04 -15.94
C GLN A 213 -5.99 -0.45 -16.24
N VAL A 214 -7.12 -1.13 -16.49
CA VAL A 214 -7.16 -2.54 -16.92
C VAL A 214 -6.38 -2.73 -18.23
N LYS A 215 -6.62 -1.87 -19.22
CA LYS A 215 -5.89 -1.88 -20.50
C LYS A 215 -4.39 -1.72 -20.29
N CYS A 216 -3.98 -0.85 -19.37
CA CYS A 216 -2.57 -0.65 -19.05
C CYS A 216 -1.96 -1.94 -18.48
N PHE A 217 -2.61 -2.61 -17.53
CA PHE A 217 -2.12 -3.88 -17.00
C PHE A 217 -1.97 -4.96 -18.09
N LEU A 218 -2.99 -5.14 -18.93
CA LEU A 218 -2.96 -6.11 -20.03
C LEU A 218 -1.90 -5.81 -21.09
N ARG A 219 -1.57 -4.54 -21.29
CA ARG A 219 -0.54 -4.09 -22.23
C ARG A 219 0.87 -4.20 -21.65
N GLU A 220 1.08 -3.87 -20.38
CA GLU A 220 2.41 -3.80 -19.79
C GLU A 220 2.89 -5.15 -19.22
N MET A 221 2.00 -5.99 -18.68
CA MET A 221 2.36 -7.24 -17.99
C MET A 221 2.43 -8.43 -18.96
N GLU A 222 3.64 -8.76 -19.43
CA GLU A 222 3.83 -9.78 -20.48
C GLU A 222 3.68 -11.23 -20.02
N ASN A 223 3.86 -11.52 -18.73
CA ASN A 223 3.74 -12.87 -18.16
C ASN A 223 2.41 -13.09 -17.42
N LEU A 224 1.45 -12.16 -17.56
CA LEU A 224 0.17 -12.26 -16.90
C LEU A 224 -0.57 -13.54 -17.34
N GLU A 225 -0.94 -14.38 -16.39
CA GLU A 225 -1.65 -15.64 -16.63
C GLU A 225 -3.14 -15.49 -16.33
N GLU A 226 -3.48 -14.68 -15.32
CA GLU A 226 -4.84 -14.50 -14.87
C GLU A 226 -5.13 -13.04 -14.49
N MET A 227 -6.28 -12.54 -14.96
CA MET A 227 -6.86 -11.28 -14.52
C MET A 227 -8.27 -11.53 -14.01
N LYS A 228 -8.51 -11.29 -12.71
CA LYS A 228 -9.82 -11.42 -12.07
C LYS A 228 -10.42 -10.04 -11.86
N VAL A 229 -11.65 -9.81 -12.31
CA VAL A 229 -12.34 -8.52 -12.17
C VAL A 229 -13.68 -8.75 -11.48
N ASN A 230 -13.76 -8.37 -10.21
CA ASN A 230 -14.96 -8.43 -9.39
C ASN A 230 -15.76 -7.13 -9.54
N MET A 231 -16.97 -7.23 -10.08
CA MET A 231 -17.81 -6.06 -10.36
C MET A 231 -18.73 -5.71 -9.19
N ILE A 232 -18.97 -4.42 -8.97
CA ILE A 232 -20.06 -3.92 -8.12
C ILE A 232 -21.10 -3.29 -9.06
N SER A 233 -22.04 -4.10 -9.54
CA SER A 233 -23.20 -3.64 -10.31
C SER A 233 -24.38 -4.54 -10.04
N ASP A 234 -25.49 -3.93 -9.61
CA ASP A 234 -26.78 -4.63 -9.40
C ASP A 234 -27.57 -4.80 -10.70
N GLU A 235 -27.23 -4.05 -11.75
CA GLU A 235 -27.88 -4.13 -13.07
C GLU A 235 -27.22 -5.20 -13.96
N THR A 236 -28.01 -6.19 -14.39
CA THR A 236 -27.54 -7.36 -15.15
C THR A 236 -27.09 -7.01 -16.57
N ASP A 237 -27.78 -6.10 -17.25
CA ASP A 237 -27.48 -5.74 -18.64
C ASP A 237 -26.16 -4.96 -18.72
N ASN A 238 -25.92 -4.05 -17.77
CA ASN A 238 -24.64 -3.37 -17.64
C ASN A 238 -23.51 -4.36 -17.34
N LYS A 239 -23.74 -5.34 -16.46
CA LYS A 239 -22.74 -6.38 -16.14
C LYS A 239 -22.34 -7.20 -17.36
N LEU A 240 -23.31 -7.56 -18.21
CA LEU A 240 -23.08 -8.36 -19.41
C LEU A 240 -22.30 -7.56 -20.46
N GLN A 241 -22.66 -6.29 -20.68
CA GLN A 241 -21.92 -5.40 -21.57
C GLN A 241 -20.48 -5.18 -21.10
N LEU A 242 -20.29 -4.83 -19.82
CA LEU A 242 -18.96 -4.65 -19.22
C LEU A 242 -18.10 -5.92 -19.33
N THR A 243 -18.72 -7.09 -19.18
CA THR A 243 -18.04 -8.39 -19.33
C THR A 243 -17.52 -8.56 -20.75
N ASN A 244 -18.37 -8.33 -21.76
CA ASN A 244 -17.97 -8.43 -23.17
C ASN A 244 -16.85 -7.45 -23.50
N ASP A 245 -16.95 -6.21 -23.02
CA ASP A 245 -15.95 -5.18 -23.25
C ASP A 245 -14.60 -5.53 -22.64
N LEU A 246 -14.57 -6.10 -21.42
CA LEU A 246 -13.35 -6.58 -20.77
C LEU A 246 -12.73 -7.78 -21.51
N LEU A 247 -13.55 -8.74 -21.92
CA LEU A 247 -13.07 -9.93 -22.64
C LEU A 247 -12.51 -9.60 -24.03
N ALA A 248 -13.01 -8.53 -24.65
CA ALA A 248 -12.54 -8.03 -25.95
C ALA A 248 -11.23 -7.22 -25.86
N LEU A 249 -10.72 -6.92 -24.66
CA LEU A 249 -9.49 -6.14 -24.53
C LEU A 249 -8.27 -6.87 -25.10
N PRO A 250 -7.37 -6.15 -25.78
CA PRO A 250 -6.12 -6.72 -26.26
C PRO A 250 -5.23 -7.11 -25.07
N LYS A 251 -4.55 -8.26 -25.20
CA LYS A 251 -3.70 -8.83 -24.16
C LYS A 251 -2.29 -8.98 -24.72
N ARG A 252 -1.28 -8.52 -23.99
CA ARG A 252 0.12 -8.76 -24.36
C ARG A 252 0.52 -10.20 -24.11
N SER A 253 0.08 -10.76 -22.98
CA SER A 253 0.26 -12.18 -22.67
C SER A 253 -0.79 -13.03 -23.39
N SER A 254 -0.33 -14.01 -24.17
CA SER A 254 -1.21 -15.00 -24.82
C SER A 254 -1.79 -16.01 -23.84
N LYS A 255 -1.20 -16.15 -22.65
CA LYS A 255 -1.68 -17.05 -21.58
C LYS A 255 -2.78 -16.42 -20.73
N CYS A 256 -2.90 -15.08 -20.76
CA CYS A 256 -3.79 -14.34 -19.88
C CYS A 256 -5.27 -14.69 -20.12
N LYS A 257 -5.91 -15.22 -19.08
CA LYS A 257 -7.36 -15.40 -19.00
C LYS A 257 -7.97 -14.29 -18.16
N ILE A 258 -8.99 -13.65 -18.70
CA ILE A 258 -9.76 -12.63 -17.98
C ILE A 258 -10.99 -13.33 -17.41
N HIS A 259 -11.14 -13.33 -16.09
CA HIS A 259 -12.30 -13.84 -15.37
C HIS A 259 -13.06 -12.66 -14.79
N VAL A 260 -14.33 -12.52 -15.19
CA VAL A 260 -15.23 -11.51 -14.64
C VAL A 260 -16.16 -12.19 -13.65
N LEU A 261 -16.21 -11.67 -12.42
CA LEU A 261 -16.92 -12.26 -11.27
C LEU A 261 -18.02 -11.31 -10.78
#